data_AF-A0A817RZU1-F1
#
_entry.id   AF-A0A817RZU1-F1
#
_cell.length_a   1.000
_cell.length_b   1.000
_cell.length_c   1.000
_cell.angle_alpha   90.00
_cell.angle_beta   90.00
_cell.angle_gamma   90.00
#
_symmetry.space_group_name_H-M   'P 1'
#
loop_
_entity.id
_entity.type
_entity.pdbx_description
1 polymer ?
#
loop_
_entity_poly.entity_id
_entity_poly.type
_entity_poly.pdbx_seq_one_letter_code
_entity_poly.pdbx_strand_id
1 'polypeptide(L)'
;MAKCYRLVKLHLYNSLPAYQKPALAQESLDRVVLQAKKLNIGEPKSILALALEPSNINNIEVTILKLKELGALTVYMGQDEICPFDGDLTFLGKIMAALP
;
A
#
# COMPACT_ATOMS: atom_id res chain seq x y z
N MET A 1 23.20 -35.52 -13.37
CA MET A 1 22.13 -34.87 -14.16
C MET A 1 20.95 -34.60 -13.24
N ALA A 2 20.59 -33.34 -13.03
CA ALA A 2 19.39 -32.98 -12.28
C ALA A 2 18.14 -33.14 -13.18
N LYS A 3 17.04 -33.65 -12.61
CA LYS A 3 15.73 -33.71 -13.28
C LYS A 3 14.78 -32.77 -12.56
N CYS A 4 14.04 -31.96 -13.31
CA CYS A 4 12.99 -31.08 -12.79
C CYS A 4 11.65 -31.53 -13.38
N TYR A 5 10.70 -31.89 -12.51
CA TYR A 5 9.36 -32.30 -12.91
C TYR A 5 8.38 -31.17 -12.55
N ARG A 6 7.76 -30.57 -13.56
CA ARG A 6 6.73 -29.53 -13.38
C ARG A 6 5.35 -30.17 -13.41
N LEU A 7 4.58 -29.98 -12.34
CA LEU A 7 3.21 -30.50 -12.19
C LEU A 7 2.19 -29.58 -12.86
N VAL A 8 2.44 -29.17 -14.10
CA VAL A 8 1.62 -28.21 -14.85
C VAL A 8 1.49 -28.68 -16.31
N LYS A 9 0.29 -28.61 -16.88
CA LYS A 9 0.06 -28.93 -18.29
C LYS A 9 0.79 -27.92 -19.20
N LEU A 10 1.34 -28.38 -20.33
CA LEU A 10 2.18 -27.53 -21.20
C LEU A 10 1.46 -26.25 -21.69
N HIS A 11 0.17 -26.34 -22.02
CA HIS A 11 -0.60 -25.16 -22.44
C HIS A 11 -0.70 -24.12 -21.32
N LEU A 12 -0.87 -24.54 -20.06
CA LEU A 12 -0.95 -23.64 -18.91
C LEU A 12 0.43 -23.03 -18.63
N TYR A 13 1.49 -23.82 -18.73
CA TYR A 13 2.85 -23.33 -18.59
C TYR A 13 3.18 -22.24 -19.61
N ASN A 14 2.79 -22.43 -20.87
CA ASN A 14 3.01 -21.45 -21.94
C ASN A 14 2.15 -20.18 -21.77
N SER A 15 1.06 -20.23 -21.00
CA SER A 15 0.21 -19.08 -20.70
C SER A 15 0.60 -18.36 -19.40
N LEU A 16 1.58 -18.85 -18.64
CA LEU A 16 2.03 -18.17 -17.43
C LEU A 16 2.77 -16.89 -17.79
N PRO A 17 2.54 -15.79 -17.05
CA PRO A 17 3.32 -14.57 -17.24
C PRO A 17 4.79 -14.82 -16.88
N ALA A 18 5.70 -14.15 -17.59
CA ALA A 18 7.14 -14.29 -17.34
C ALA A 18 7.56 -13.81 -15.94
N TYR A 19 6.78 -12.88 -15.36
CA TYR A 19 7.00 -12.33 -14.04
C TYR A 19 5.69 -12.32 -13.25
N GLN A 20 5.79 -12.53 -11.95
CA GLN A 20 4.66 -12.30 -11.06
C GLN A 20 4.35 -10.81 -11.02
N LYS A 21 3.06 -10.46 -10.96
CA LYS A 21 2.65 -9.09 -10.70
C LYS A 21 3.22 -8.65 -9.34
N PRO A 22 3.90 -7.50 -9.24
CA PRO A 22 4.55 -7.11 -8.00
C PRO A 22 3.56 -6.94 -6.85
N ALA A 23 4.02 -7.31 -5.65
CA ALA A 23 3.21 -7.32 -4.43
C ALA A 23 2.62 -5.93 -4.12
N LEU A 24 3.37 -4.84 -4.38
CA LEU A 24 2.90 -3.48 -4.15
C LEU A 24 1.67 -3.11 -5.00
N ALA A 25 1.49 -3.77 -6.15
CA ALA A 25 0.33 -3.60 -7.02
C ALA A 25 -0.82 -4.59 -6.70
N GLN A 26 -0.63 -5.48 -5.72
CA GLN A 26 -1.60 -6.49 -5.29
C GLN A 26 -2.10 -6.27 -3.86
N GLU A 27 -1.26 -5.77 -2.97
CA GLU A 27 -1.59 -5.57 -1.55
C GLU A 27 -2.21 -4.20 -1.27
N SER A 28 -3.00 -4.13 -0.20
CA SER A 28 -3.60 -2.87 0.25
C SER A 28 -2.51 -1.90 0.72
N LEU A 29 -2.55 -0.67 0.22
CA LEU A 29 -1.58 0.38 0.57
C LEU A 29 -1.69 0.82 2.04
N ASP A 30 -2.74 0.40 2.76
CA ASP A 30 -3.02 0.73 4.16
C ASP A 30 -1.78 0.61 5.05
N ARG A 31 -1.04 -0.51 4.93
CA ARG A 31 0.17 -0.76 5.75
C ARG A 31 1.32 0.15 5.36
N VAL A 32 1.53 0.35 4.06
CA VAL A 32 2.61 1.20 3.53
C VAL A 32 2.41 2.64 4.01
N VAL A 33 1.17 3.14 3.94
CA VAL A 33 0.80 4.48 4.43
C VAL A 33 1.02 4.60 5.94
N LEU A 34 0.56 3.63 6.73
CA LEU A 34 0.75 3.64 8.18
C LEU A 34 2.23 3.59 8.59
N GLN A 35 3.05 2.77 7.93
CA GLN A 35 4.49 2.72 8.20
C GLN A 35 5.21 4.00 7.77
N ALA A 36 4.84 4.56 6.61
CA ALA A 36 5.37 5.83 6.14
C ALA A 36 5.13 6.96 7.15
N LYS A 37 3.91 7.04 7.70
CA LYS A 37 3.56 8.02 8.74
C LYS A 37 4.26 7.74 10.06
N LYS A 38 4.36 6.47 10.48
CA LYS A 38 5.10 6.09 11.71
C LYS A 38 6.58 6.47 11.63
N LEU A 39 7.19 6.36 10.45
CA LEU A 39 8.59 6.67 10.20
C LEU A 39 8.84 8.14 9.81
N ASN A 40 7.79 8.98 9.76
CA ASN A 40 7.85 10.39 9.34
C ASN A 40 8.54 10.59 7.96
N ILE A 41 8.28 9.70 7.00
CA ILE A 41 8.93 9.70 5.67
C ILE A 41 8.31 10.75 4.72
N GLY A 42 7.19 11.38 5.11
CA GLY A 42 6.51 12.42 4.35
C GLY A 42 5.11 12.02 3.88
N GLU A 43 4.59 12.75 2.89
CA GLU A 43 3.25 12.52 2.34
C GLU A 43 3.15 11.18 1.60
N PRO A 44 2.06 10.41 1.78
CA PRO A 44 1.87 9.11 1.13
C PRO A 44 2.04 9.16 -0.39
N LYS A 45 1.54 10.22 -1.02
CA LYS A 45 1.63 10.43 -2.47
C LYS A 45 3.08 10.58 -2.94
N SER A 46 3.88 11.37 -2.23
CA SER A 46 5.28 11.61 -2.55
C SER A 46 6.12 10.35 -2.40
N ILE A 47 5.85 9.55 -1.35
CA ILE A 47 6.57 8.30 -1.11
C ILE A 47 6.22 7.24 -2.16
N LEU A 48 4.94 7.09 -2.49
CA LEU A 48 4.50 6.13 -3.50
C LEU A 48 4.93 6.53 -4.92
N ALA A 49 5.10 7.83 -5.19
CA ALA A 49 5.67 8.30 -6.46
C ALA A 49 7.16 7.93 -6.62
N LEU A 50 7.88 7.68 -5.52
CA LEU A 50 9.27 7.23 -5.55
C LEU A 50 9.40 5.70 -5.67
N ALA A 51 8.30 4.95 -5.64
CA ALA A 51 8.34 3.51 -5.79
C ALA A 51 8.75 3.09 -7.21
N LEU A 52 9.41 1.93 -7.33
CA LEU A 52 9.87 1.37 -8.62
C LEU A 52 8.72 1.21 -9.63
N GLU A 53 7.53 0.89 -9.14
CA GLU A 53 6.29 0.90 -9.91
C GLU A 53 5.24 1.75 -9.15
N PRO A 54 4.88 2.94 -9.67
CA PRO A 54 3.92 3.80 -9.00
C PRO A 54 2.52 3.16 -9.03
N SER A 55 1.92 2.96 -7.86
CA SER A 55 0.53 2.52 -7.73
C SER A 55 -0.44 3.56 -8.30
N ASN A 56 -1.63 3.14 -8.75
CA ASN A 56 -2.67 4.03 -9.24
C ASN A 56 -3.07 5.06 -8.15
N ILE A 57 -3.12 6.35 -8.50
CA ILE A 57 -3.47 7.46 -7.59
C ILE A 57 -4.84 7.26 -6.95
N ASN A 58 -5.80 6.68 -7.69
CA ASN A 58 -7.14 6.40 -7.17
C ASN A 58 -7.11 5.40 -6.00
N ASN A 59 -6.15 4.46 -6.01
CA ASN A 59 -6.00 3.51 -4.91
C ASN A 59 -5.51 4.19 -3.63
N ILE A 60 -4.73 5.27 -3.77
CA ILE A 60 -4.21 6.04 -2.63
C ILE A 60 -5.36 6.75 -1.92
N GLU A 61 -6.20 7.46 -2.66
CA GLU A 61 -7.33 8.19 -2.10
C GLU A 61 -8.30 7.26 -1.35
N VAL A 62 -8.65 6.13 -1.96
CA VAL A 62 -9.51 5.12 -1.34
C VAL A 62 -8.87 4.55 -0.07
N THR A 63 -7.58 4.28 -0.08
CA THR A 63 -6.84 3.84 1.12
C THR A 63 -6.84 4.90 2.23
N ILE A 64 -6.61 6.17 1.90
CA ILE A 64 -6.59 7.26 2.88
C ILE A 64 -7.98 7.45 3.49
N LEU A 65 -9.03 7.46 2.67
CA LEU A 65 -10.42 7.52 3.14
C LEU A 65 -10.73 6.36 4.09
N LYS A 66 -10.37 5.13 3.71
CA LYS A 66 -10.55 3.94 4.56
C LYS A 66 -9.81 4.05 5.88
N LEU A 67 -8.57 4.54 5.88
CA LEU A 67 -7.79 4.74 7.10
C LEU A 67 -8.39 5.84 8.00
N LYS A 68 -9.02 6.86 7.43
CA LYS A 68 -9.79 7.87 8.18
C LYS A 68 -11.06 7.28 8.80
N GLU A 69 -11.81 6.48 8.05
CA GLU A 69 -13.01 5.77 8.54
C GLU A 69 -12.68 4.82 9.68
N LEU A 70 -11.53 4.13 9.60
CA LEU A 70 -11.02 3.26 10.68
C LEU A 70 -10.46 4.03 11.87
N GLY A 71 -10.41 5.36 11.82
CA GLY A 71 -9.84 6.21 12.86
C GLY A 71 -8.32 6.12 12.99
N ALA A 72 -7.63 5.57 11.98
CA ALA A 72 -6.17 5.46 11.95
C ALA A 72 -5.51 6.81 11.57
N LEU A 73 -6.19 7.60 10.74
CA LEU A 73 -5.80 8.95 10.32
C LEU A 73 -6.86 9.98 10.71
N THR A 74 -6.46 11.22 11.00
CA THR A 74 -7.38 12.33 11.23
C THR A 74 -7.99 12.83 9.92
N VAL A 75 -9.22 13.34 10.00
CA VAL A 75 -9.88 14.02 8.87
C VAL A 75 -9.29 15.41 8.66
N TYR A 76 -9.04 16.11 9.74
CA TYR A 76 -8.46 17.45 9.80
C TYR A 76 -6.98 17.36 10.14
N MET A 77 -6.15 18.08 9.39
CA MET A 77 -4.73 18.25 9.68
C MET A 77 -4.45 19.68 10.14
N GLY A 78 -3.52 19.84 11.08
CA GLY A 78 -3.01 21.15 11.50
C GLY A 78 -4.12 22.18 11.82
N GLN A 79 -4.20 23.24 11.02
CA GLN A 79 -5.13 24.38 11.14
C GLN A 79 -6.51 24.11 10.52
N ASP A 80 -7.12 22.94 10.79
CA ASP A 80 -8.42 22.52 10.23
C ASP A 80 -8.45 22.34 8.69
N GLU A 81 -7.31 22.04 8.06
CA GLU A 81 -7.29 21.71 6.64
C GLU A 81 -7.74 20.26 6.38
N ILE A 82 -8.69 20.09 5.46
CA ILE A 82 -9.14 18.77 5.00
C ILE A 82 -8.35 18.41 3.73
N CYS A 83 -7.39 17.50 3.86
CA CYS A 83 -6.67 16.95 2.71
C CYS A 83 -7.27 15.57 2.33
N PRO A 84 -7.78 15.36 1.10
CA PRO A 84 -8.30 14.05 0.69
C PRO A 84 -7.20 12.99 0.54
N PHE A 85 -5.97 13.42 0.29
CA PHE A 85 -4.82 12.54 0.04
C PHE A 85 -3.91 12.34 1.27
N ASP A 86 -4.20 13.01 2.38
CA ASP A 86 -3.37 12.91 3.59
C ASP A 86 -4.17 13.05 4.91
N GLY A 87 -3.55 12.65 6.02
CA GLY A 87 -4.09 12.78 7.37
C GLY A 87 -3.00 12.63 8.44
N ASP A 88 -3.24 13.18 9.63
CA ASP A 88 -2.33 13.02 10.77
C ASP A 88 -2.54 11.66 11.45
N LEU A 89 -1.44 11.05 11.91
CA LEU A 89 -1.50 9.72 12.52
C LEU A 89 -2.11 9.79 13.93
N THR A 90 -3.21 9.07 14.14
CA THR A 90 -3.87 9.00 15.45
C THR A 90 -3.17 8.01 16.37
N PHE A 91 -3.56 7.99 17.64
CA PHE A 91 -3.12 6.94 18.58
C PHE A 91 -3.52 5.53 18.10
N LEU A 92 -4.74 5.37 17.59
CA LEU A 92 -5.20 4.10 17.04
C LEU A 92 -4.37 3.70 15.81
N GLY A 93 -4.05 4.66 14.93
CA GLY A 93 -3.18 4.43 13.79
C GLY A 93 -1.78 3.94 14.19
N LYS A 94 -1.21 4.46 15.28
CA LYS A 94 0.08 3.98 15.83
C LYS A 94 0.00 2.52 16.28
N ILE A 95 -1.10 2.11 16.91
CA ILE A 95 -1.33 0.71 17.32
C ILE A 95 -1.50 -0.16 16.08
N MET A 96 -2.30 0.26 15.11
CA MET A 96 -2.51 -0.47 13.85
C MET A 96 -1.19 -0.67 13.09
N ALA A 97 -0.31 0.34 13.10
CA ALA A 97 1.03 0.27 12.52
C ALA A 97 2.01 -0.63 13.30
N ALA A 98 1.67 -1.07 14.51
CA ALA A 98 2.47 -1.99 15.31
C ALA A 98 2.01 -3.45 15.19
N LEU A 99 0.88 -3.71 14.51
CA LEU A 99 0.34 -5.06 14.32
C LEU A 99 0.93 -5.73 13.06
N PRO A 100 1.31 -7.02 13.15
CA PRO A 100 1.91 -7.76 12.04
C PRO A 100 0.94 -8.06 10.90
#